data_AF-A0A1G5AA46-F1
#
_entry.id   AF-A0A1G5AA46-F1
#
_cell.length_a   1.000
_cell.length_b   1.000
_cell.length_c   1.000
_cell.angle_alpha   90.00
_cell.angle_beta   90.00
_cell.angle_gamma   90.00
#
_symmetry.space_group_name_H-M   'P 1'
#
loop_
_entity.id
_entity.type
_entity.pdbx_description
1 polymer ?
#
loop_
_entity_poly.entity_id
_entity_poly.type
_entity_poly.pdbx_seq_one_letter_code
_entity_poly.pdbx_strand_id
1 'polypeptide(L)'
;MHTTSQSTRFTPALLRWAVAAAVASLAGCAAPPPASTTPDTGATAPDTSAASRPPPTGASVAGQARTFSTQLATYTSVSFDAVPGWSRDDFSESWPAFLGSCKVLTARGAEWKEVCDRAQKVDGKNNTAIRGFFENGFSAYQIRDDDRRPDGVVTGYFEPEIAGSRQYAAPFIYPVYGQPDDMLFADARKLPAGNGTVAARVEGRNVVVQTGLSTRDMGAPGLYALDLSGISRDTIDRKVRLRVEGKQLLPYYTREEIETKGAPNAKVLAFVSSATALYEMQIQGSGRIKLASGEIIRVAYAEQNGQPFRPTLAQAANGKPRSAVKVRGSSIELQLDDGDDDDDTGAVAPGTIRTRGFTLVRPASSGAVVVPGRHAAGAVSGSGIKDPSYVFFKEAASPVGGPVGAFGVPLSAGRSIAVDPRSTPLGYPVFVSTRTPGSGAPMQRLTIAQDTGGAIRGAVRADYFFGNGQQAATNARRMKERGQLWILLPRGLAVAQAAASSAIRTRGGPVGANLPQCLVPTEGVCVDD
;
A
#
# COMPACT_ATOMS: atom_id res chain seq x y z
N MET A 1 -60.11 -30.20 20.38
CA MET A 1 -61.52 -30.31 19.96
C MET A 1 -61.65 -29.71 18.56
N HIS A 2 -62.09 -30.54 17.61
CA HIS A 2 -62.67 -30.27 16.27
C HIS A 2 -62.00 -29.27 15.30
N THR A 3 -61.31 -29.76 14.25
CA THR A 3 -61.77 -30.02 12.85
C THR A 3 -62.17 -28.73 12.09
N THR A 4 -61.63 -28.39 10.91
CA THR A 4 -62.01 -28.90 9.57
C THR A 4 -61.04 -28.28 8.52
N SER A 5 -60.26 -29.07 7.76
CA SER A 5 -60.41 -29.41 6.32
C SER A 5 -60.42 -28.23 5.31
N GLN A 6 -59.43 -28.15 4.40
CA GLN A 6 -59.54 -28.67 3.03
C GLN A 6 -58.28 -28.42 2.18
N SER A 7 -57.93 -29.48 1.47
CA SER A 7 -56.91 -29.66 0.44
C SER A 7 -57.41 -29.26 -0.96
N THR A 8 -56.52 -28.91 -1.87
CA THR A 8 -56.60 -29.37 -3.27
C THR A 8 -55.24 -29.30 -3.96
N ARG A 9 -54.83 -30.45 -4.52
CA ARG A 9 -53.71 -30.65 -5.46
C ARG A 9 -54.28 -30.69 -6.87
N PHE A 10 -53.54 -30.24 -7.88
CA PHE A 10 -53.63 -30.79 -9.24
C PHE A 10 -52.26 -30.74 -9.94
N THR A 11 -51.93 -31.88 -10.57
CA THR A 11 -50.69 -32.31 -11.21
C THR A 11 -50.68 -32.04 -12.74
N PRO A 12 -49.55 -32.29 -13.45
CA PRO A 12 -49.23 -31.69 -14.75
C PRO A 12 -49.68 -32.52 -15.96
N ALA A 13 -49.76 -31.87 -17.13
CA ALA A 13 -49.99 -32.53 -18.41
C ALA A 13 -48.69 -32.64 -19.22
N LEU A 14 -48.32 -33.88 -19.53
CA LEU A 14 -47.35 -34.30 -20.53
C LEU A 14 -48.01 -34.30 -21.92
N LEU A 15 -47.27 -33.93 -22.97
CA LEU A 15 -47.55 -34.41 -24.32
C LEU A 15 -46.22 -34.70 -25.06
N ARG A 16 -46.13 -35.91 -25.61
CA ARG A 16 -45.07 -36.46 -26.47
C ARG A 16 -45.60 -36.64 -27.90
N TRP A 17 -44.66 -36.94 -28.81
CA TRP A 17 -44.78 -37.50 -30.18
C TRP A 17 -44.89 -36.43 -31.30
N ALA A 18 -44.20 -36.48 -32.45
CA ALA A 18 -43.44 -37.52 -33.12
C ALA A 18 -42.41 -36.96 -34.15
N VAL A 19 -41.56 -37.88 -34.63
CA VAL A 19 -40.49 -37.80 -35.63
C VAL A 19 -41.00 -37.66 -37.07
N ALA A 20 -40.27 -36.93 -37.94
CA ALA A 20 -40.19 -37.22 -39.38
C ALA A 20 -38.85 -36.74 -39.96
N ALA A 21 -38.12 -37.65 -40.60
CA ALA A 21 -36.89 -37.41 -41.35
C ALA A 21 -37.20 -37.31 -42.85
N ALA A 22 -36.45 -36.48 -43.59
CA ALA A 22 -36.35 -36.56 -45.04
C ALA A 22 -34.95 -36.12 -45.50
N VAL A 23 -34.28 -37.02 -46.21
CA VAL A 23 -33.00 -36.88 -46.91
C VAL A 23 -33.29 -36.49 -48.36
N ALA A 24 -32.54 -35.52 -48.91
CA ALA A 24 -32.30 -35.43 -50.35
C ALA A 24 -31.00 -34.66 -50.63
N SER A 25 -30.04 -35.39 -51.18
CA SER A 25 -28.77 -34.95 -51.75
C SER A 25 -28.95 -34.53 -53.20
N LEU A 26 -28.21 -33.51 -53.66
CA LEU A 26 -27.83 -33.36 -55.07
C LEU A 26 -26.47 -32.63 -55.17
N ALA A 27 -25.66 -33.13 -56.10
CA ALA A 27 -24.25 -32.83 -56.33
C ALA A 27 -24.04 -32.06 -57.66
N GLY A 28 -22.83 -31.54 -57.86
CA GLY A 28 -22.26 -31.14 -59.16
C GLY A 28 -22.26 -29.63 -59.40
N CYS A 29 -21.22 -28.97 -59.94
CA CYS A 29 -20.09 -29.44 -60.75
C CYS A 29 -18.86 -28.53 -60.58
N ALA A 30 -17.68 -29.13 -60.73
CA ALA A 30 -16.39 -28.49 -60.90
C ALA A 30 -16.00 -28.41 -62.39
N ALA A 31 -15.21 -27.41 -62.78
CA ALA A 31 -14.47 -27.33 -64.06
C ALA A 31 -13.23 -26.41 -63.91
N PRO A 32 -12.18 -26.55 -64.76
CA PRO A 32 -10.76 -26.56 -64.37
C PRO A 32 -10.01 -25.22 -64.55
N PRO A 33 -8.77 -25.08 -64.00
CA PRO A 33 -7.91 -23.93 -64.29
C PRO A 33 -7.06 -24.14 -65.56
N PRO A 34 -6.82 -23.09 -66.38
CA PRO A 34 -5.79 -23.07 -67.40
C PRO A 34 -4.42 -22.62 -66.84
N ALA A 35 -3.41 -22.83 -67.67
CA ALA A 35 -1.98 -22.85 -67.39
C ALA A 35 -1.32 -21.52 -66.93
N SER A 36 -0.12 -21.71 -66.39
CA SER A 36 0.90 -20.77 -65.91
C SER A 36 1.30 -19.63 -66.86
N THR A 37 1.34 -18.41 -66.34
CA THR A 37 2.21 -17.31 -66.79
C THR A 37 2.55 -16.39 -65.60
N THR A 38 3.82 -16.28 -65.22
CA THR A 38 4.38 -15.12 -64.50
C THR A 38 4.41 -13.90 -65.45
N PRO A 39 4.15 -12.67 -64.97
CA PRO A 39 5.25 -11.84 -64.49
C PRO A 39 4.92 -10.85 -63.33
N ASP A 40 5.92 -10.73 -62.46
CA ASP A 40 6.53 -9.55 -61.83
C ASP A 40 5.73 -8.26 -61.43
N THR A 41 6.17 -7.75 -60.28
CA THR A 41 6.10 -6.37 -59.74
C THR A 41 4.79 -5.78 -59.19
N GLY A 42 4.83 -5.46 -57.89
CA GLY A 42 4.28 -4.21 -57.34
C GLY A 42 2.97 -4.32 -56.56
N ALA A 43 3.01 -4.82 -55.32
CA ALA A 43 1.93 -4.64 -54.36
C ALA A 43 2.44 -4.02 -53.06
N THR A 44 2.05 -2.76 -52.87
CA THR A 44 2.24 -1.90 -51.71
C THR A 44 1.60 -2.53 -50.47
N ALA A 45 2.39 -2.77 -49.42
CA ALA A 45 1.88 -3.15 -48.11
C ALA A 45 1.25 -1.94 -47.39
N PRO A 46 0.23 -2.13 -46.53
CA PRO A 46 -0.31 -1.06 -45.70
C PRO A 46 0.63 -0.76 -44.53
N ASP A 47 0.88 0.52 -44.29
CA ASP A 47 1.64 1.08 -43.18
C ASP A 47 1.11 0.61 -41.82
N THR A 48 1.86 -0.25 -41.13
CA THR A 48 1.78 -0.47 -39.68
C THR A 48 2.97 0.20 -39.01
N SER A 49 2.90 1.53 -38.91
CA SER A 49 3.83 2.34 -38.10
C SER A 49 3.05 3.07 -37.00
N ALA A 50 2.60 2.33 -36.00
CA ALA A 50 2.41 2.90 -34.66
C ALA A 50 3.74 2.76 -33.93
N ALA A 51 4.58 3.79 -34.03
CA ALA A 51 5.89 3.82 -33.41
C ALA A 51 5.75 3.78 -31.87
N SER A 52 6.09 2.64 -31.28
CA SER A 52 6.47 2.55 -29.89
C SER A 52 7.75 3.35 -29.69
N ARG A 53 7.72 4.33 -28.77
CA ARG A 53 8.91 5.12 -28.43
C ARG A 53 10.00 4.16 -27.96
N PRO A 54 11.23 4.19 -28.52
CA PRO A 54 12.30 3.33 -28.04
C PRO A 54 12.55 3.62 -26.55
N PRO A 55 12.84 2.59 -25.74
CA PRO A 55 13.20 2.79 -24.34
C PRO A 55 14.37 3.79 -24.25
N PRO A 56 14.41 4.63 -23.20
CA PRO A 56 15.53 5.54 -23.00
C PRO A 56 16.84 4.75 -23.04
N THR A 57 17.86 5.31 -23.69
CA THR A 57 19.17 4.67 -23.87
C THR A 57 19.72 4.17 -22.54
N GLY A 58 19.65 2.86 -22.31
CA GLY A 58 20.06 2.20 -21.06
C GLY A 58 18.98 1.37 -20.36
N ALA A 59 17.69 1.62 -20.56
CA ALA A 59 16.66 0.82 -19.89
C ALA A 59 16.60 -0.63 -20.44
N SER A 60 16.44 -1.60 -19.53
CA SER A 60 16.15 -2.99 -19.88
C SER A 60 14.65 -3.17 -20.17
N VAL A 61 14.26 -4.30 -20.75
CA VAL A 61 12.85 -4.61 -21.05
C VAL A 61 12.39 -5.86 -20.29
N ALA A 62 11.25 -5.75 -19.61
CA ALA A 62 10.61 -6.86 -18.93
C ALA A 62 10.24 -7.98 -19.92
N GLY A 63 10.60 -9.22 -19.56
CA GLY A 63 10.47 -10.42 -20.40
C GLY A 63 11.69 -10.72 -21.28
N GLN A 64 12.61 -9.77 -21.45
CA GLN A 64 13.88 -10.00 -22.15
C GLN A 64 15.07 -10.03 -21.18
N ALA A 65 15.06 -9.16 -20.17
CA ALA A 65 16.11 -9.10 -19.17
C ALA A 65 16.00 -10.29 -18.19
N ARG A 66 17.07 -11.10 -18.10
CA ARG A 66 17.17 -12.20 -17.12
C ARG A 66 17.37 -11.70 -15.70
N THR A 67 18.20 -10.67 -15.52
CA THR A 67 18.46 -10.05 -14.23
C THR A 67 18.73 -8.56 -14.40
N PHE A 68 18.21 -7.75 -13.50
CA PHE A 68 18.53 -6.33 -13.39
C PHE A 68 18.46 -5.88 -11.93
N SER A 69 19.02 -4.72 -11.62
CA SER A 69 19.15 -4.25 -10.23
C SER A 69 18.87 -2.76 -10.11
N THR A 70 18.31 -2.37 -8.98
CA THR A 70 18.26 -0.98 -8.49
C THR A 70 19.22 -0.85 -7.30
N GLN A 71 19.29 0.34 -6.69
CA GLN A 71 20.03 0.52 -5.43
C GLN A 71 19.47 -0.32 -4.27
N LEU A 72 18.19 -0.70 -4.34
CA LEU A 72 17.49 -1.36 -3.23
C LEU A 72 17.28 -2.86 -3.45
N ALA A 73 17.27 -3.32 -4.69
CA ALA A 73 16.83 -4.67 -5.02
C ALA A 73 17.50 -5.24 -6.28
N THR A 74 17.60 -6.56 -6.33
CA THR A 74 17.90 -7.31 -7.56
C THR A 74 16.70 -8.14 -7.97
N TYR A 75 16.36 -8.12 -9.25
CA TYR A 75 15.20 -8.80 -9.82
C TYR A 75 15.69 -9.89 -10.75
N THR A 76 15.36 -11.15 -10.46
CA THR A 76 15.78 -12.30 -11.25
C THR A 76 14.57 -12.94 -11.91
N SER A 77 14.57 -13.02 -13.24
CA SER A 77 13.48 -13.62 -14.00
C SER A 77 13.35 -15.11 -13.67
N VAL A 78 12.11 -15.55 -13.50
CA VAL A 78 11.76 -16.96 -13.27
C VAL A 78 10.59 -17.36 -14.15
N SER A 79 10.47 -18.65 -14.46
CA SER A 79 9.23 -19.19 -15.03
C SER A 79 8.13 -19.22 -13.97
N PHE A 80 6.87 -19.15 -14.39
CA PHE A 80 5.73 -19.29 -13.48
C PHE A 80 5.70 -20.64 -12.76
N ASP A 81 6.17 -21.71 -13.40
CA ASP A 81 6.28 -23.04 -12.77
C ASP A 81 7.28 -23.08 -11.61
N ALA A 82 8.25 -22.16 -11.59
CA ALA A 82 9.22 -22.03 -10.50
C ALA A 82 8.68 -21.20 -9.33
N VAL A 83 7.52 -20.54 -9.47
CA VAL A 83 6.89 -19.76 -8.40
C VAL A 83 6.11 -20.70 -7.47
N PRO A 84 6.47 -20.82 -6.18
CA PRO A 84 5.88 -21.82 -5.29
C PRO A 84 4.37 -21.66 -5.13
N GLY A 85 3.61 -22.67 -5.55
CA GLY A 85 2.15 -22.69 -5.41
C GLY A 85 1.38 -21.88 -6.45
N TRP A 86 2.04 -21.37 -7.49
CA TRP A 86 1.40 -20.62 -8.58
C TRP A 86 0.19 -21.34 -9.18
N SER A 87 0.34 -22.62 -9.51
CA SER A 87 -0.73 -23.43 -10.09
C SER A 87 -1.88 -23.75 -9.13
N ARG A 88 -1.69 -23.57 -7.82
CA ARG A 88 -2.68 -23.85 -6.77
C ARG A 88 -3.46 -22.62 -6.31
N ASP A 89 -3.00 -21.42 -6.64
CA ASP A 89 -3.70 -20.21 -6.19
C ASP A 89 -5.04 -20.03 -6.92
N ASP A 90 -5.97 -19.37 -6.21
CA ASP A 90 -7.24 -18.91 -6.77
C ASP A 90 -7.10 -17.44 -7.20
N PHE A 91 -6.82 -17.24 -8.47
CA PHE A 91 -6.68 -15.93 -9.08
C PHE A 91 -8.00 -15.16 -9.17
N SER A 92 -9.15 -15.84 -9.09
CA SER A 92 -10.46 -15.18 -9.09
C SER A 92 -10.63 -14.26 -7.87
N GLU A 93 -9.98 -14.58 -6.75
CA GLU A 93 -9.96 -13.72 -5.57
C GLU A 93 -9.09 -12.46 -5.79
N SER A 94 -8.01 -12.56 -6.56
CA SER A 94 -7.12 -11.42 -6.88
C SER A 94 -7.70 -10.49 -7.94
N TRP A 95 -8.60 -11.02 -8.76
CA TRP A 95 -9.08 -10.36 -9.97
C TRP A 95 -9.79 -9.02 -9.72
N PRO A 96 -10.69 -8.89 -8.72
CA PRO A 96 -11.32 -7.60 -8.41
C PRO A 96 -10.31 -6.54 -7.99
N ALA A 97 -9.28 -6.92 -7.22
CA ALA A 97 -8.22 -6.00 -6.80
C ALA A 97 -7.43 -5.51 -8.03
N PHE A 98 -7.06 -6.41 -8.94
CA PHE A 98 -6.34 -6.07 -10.17
C PHE A 98 -7.16 -5.15 -11.08
N LEU A 99 -8.43 -5.49 -11.35
CA LEU A 99 -9.33 -4.65 -12.16
C LEU A 99 -9.57 -3.28 -11.50
N GLY A 100 -9.65 -3.23 -10.17
CA GLY A 100 -9.70 -1.98 -9.42
C GLY A 100 -8.47 -1.11 -9.69
N SER A 101 -7.29 -1.71 -9.68
CA SER A 101 -6.03 -1.02 -9.99
C SER A 101 -5.95 -0.52 -11.45
N CYS A 102 -6.58 -1.22 -12.39
CA CYS A 102 -6.61 -0.81 -13.80
C CYS A 102 -7.23 0.59 -14.04
N LYS A 103 -8.07 1.07 -13.12
CA LYS A 103 -8.63 2.44 -13.17
C LYS A 103 -7.55 3.53 -13.06
N VAL A 104 -6.41 3.21 -12.44
CA VAL A 104 -5.27 4.12 -12.27
C VAL A 104 -4.12 3.73 -13.21
N LEU A 105 -3.85 2.42 -13.38
CA LEU A 105 -2.73 1.93 -14.18
C LEU A 105 -2.83 2.29 -15.67
N THR A 106 -4.02 2.39 -16.24
CA THR A 106 -4.22 2.74 -17.66
C THR A 106 -3.61 4.09 -18.05
N ALA A 107 -3.42 4.99 -17.09
CA ALA A 107 -2.77 6.29 -17.29
C ALA A 107 -1.22 6.23 -17.18
N ARG A 108 -0.63 5.07 -16.89
CA ARG A 108 0.81 4.91 -16.62
C ARG A 108 1.66 4.45 -17.80
N GLY A 109 1.07 4.34 -19.00
CA GLY A 109 1.78 3.94 -20.21
C GLY A 109 0.94 3.08 -21.14
N ALA A 110 1.42 2.88 -22.36
CA ALA A 110 0.72 2.08 -23.37
C ALA A 110 0.66 0.61 -22.97
N GLU A 111 1.71 0.08 -22.35
CA GLU A 111 1.84 -1.30 -21.90
C GLU A 111 0.77 -1.62 -20.84
N TRP A 112 0.58 -0.74 -19.86
CA TRP A 112 -0.46 -0.89 -18.84
C TRP A 112 -1.86 -0.71 -19.42
N LYS A 113 -2.05 0.24 -20.35
CA LYS A 113 -3.31 0.40 -21.05
C LYS A 113 -3.71 -0.88 -21.78
N GLU A 114 -2.81 -1.47 -22.57
CA GLU A 114 -3.08 -2.71 -23.30
C GLU A 114 -3.39 -3.88 -22.36
N VAL A 115 -2.60 -4.04 -21.29
CA VAL A 115 -2.83 -5.07 -20.27
C VAL A 115 -4.22 -4.92 -19.65
N CYS A 116 -4.61 -3.71 -19.27
CA CYS A 116 -5.91 -3.45 -18.66
C CYS A 116 -7.08 -3.59 -19.63
N ASP A 117 -6.93 -3.16 -20.89
CA ASP A 117 -7.93 -3.34 -21.94
C ASP A 117 -8.17 -4.83 -22.26
N ARG A 118 -7.11 -5.67 -22.18
CA ARG A 118 -7.24 -7.14 -22.27
C ARG A 118 -7.88 -7.74 -21.02
N ALA A 119 -7.51 -7.26 -19.84
CA ALA A 119 -8.04 -7.77 -18.57
C ALA A 119 -9.58 -7.67 -18.52
N GLN A 120 -10.15 -6.57 -19.02
CA GLN A 120 -11.61 -6.38 -19.06
C GLN A 120 -12.37 -7.44 -19.88
N LYS A 121 -11.68 -8.16 -20.77
CA LYS A 121 -12.27 -9.18 -21.65
C LYS A 121 -12.16 -10.60 -21.10
N VAL A 122 -11.42 -10.80 -20.00
CA VAL A 122 -11.25 -12.12 -19.37
C VAL A 122 -12.47 -12.42 -18.49
N ASP A 123 -12.96 -13.65 -18.57
CA ASP A 123 -13.99 -14.13 -17.63
C ASP A 123 -13.43 -14.18 -16.20
N GLY A 124 -13.84 -13.22 -15.37
CA GLY A 124 -13.39 -13.05 -14.00
C GLY A 124 -13.80 -14.18 -13.04
N LYS A 125 -14.61 -15.15 -13.48
CA LYS A 125 -14.97 -16.33 -12.70
C LYS A 125 -14.17 -17.57 -13.09
N ASN A 126 -13.44 -17.52 -14.21
CA ASN A 126 -12.68 -18.64 -14.71
C ASN A 126 -11.21 -18.53 -14.29
N ASN A 127 -10.85 -19.27 -13.24
CA ASN A 127 -9.49 -19.25 -12.68
C ASN A 127 -8.40 -19.56 -13.72
N THR A 128 -8.66 -20.51 -14.63
CA THR A 128 -7.71 -20.87 -15.69
C THR A 128 -7.52 -19.74 -16.69
N ALA A 129 -8.60 -19.04 -17.06
CA ALA A 129 -8.52 -17.89 -17.97
C ALA A 129 -7.75 -16.73 -17.34
N ILE A 130 -7.98 -16.45 -16.05
CA ILE A 130 -7.26 -15.42 -15.30
C ILE A 130 -5.77 -15.78 -15.15
N ARG A 131 -5.46 -17.03 -14.78
CA ARG A 131 -4.07 -17.48 -14.69
C ARG A 131 -3.35 -17.33 -16.04
N GLY A 132 -4.00 -17.77 -17.11
CA GLY A 132 -3.49 -17.63 -18.48
C GLY A 132 -3.28 -16.16 -18.88
N PHE A 133 -4.11 -15.22 -18.41
CA PHE A 133 -3.89 -13.79 -18.62
C PHE A 133 -2.56 -13.32 -18.01
N PHE A 134 -2.28 -13.69 -16.76
CA PHE A 134 -1.00 -13.32 -16.12
C PHE A 134 0.18 -14.01 -16.79
N GLU A 135 0.08 -15.31 -17.09
CA GLU A 135 1.13 -16.10 -17.73
C GLU A 135 1.48 -15.59 -19.14
N ASN A 136 0.50 -15.03 -19.86
CA ASN A 136 0.70 -14.52 -21.22
C ASN A 136 1.07 -13.03 -21.28
N GLY A 137 0.60 -12.23 -20.32
CA GLY A 137 0.80 -10.78 -20.30
C GLY A 137 2.05 -10.32 -19.55
N PHE A 138 2.56 -11.14 -18.64
CA PHE A 138 3.58 -10.73 -17.68
C PHE A 138 4.81 -11.63 -17.68
N SER A 139 5.88 -11.10 -17.13
CA SER A 139 7.07 -11.85 -16.74
C SER A 139 7.27 -11.75 -15.23
N ALA A 140 7.51 -12.89 -14.59
CA ALA A 140 7.72 -12.98 -13.16
C ALA A 140 9.20 -12.75 -12.81
N TYR A 141 9.44 -11.95 -11.78
CA TYR A 141 10.78 -11.64 -11.28
C TYR A 141 10.82 -11.84 -9.76
N GLN A 142 11.70 -12.74 -9.29
CA GLN A 142 11.98 -12.86 -7.86
C GLN A 142 12.70 -11.61 -7.39
N ILE A 143 12.16 -10.98 -6.33
CA ILE A 143 12.79 -9.83 -5.69
C ILE A 143 13.81 -10.34 -4.68
N ARG A 144 15.01 -9.77 -4.72
CA ARG A 144 16.08 -9.97 -3.74
C ARG A 144 16.52 -8.63 -3.19
N ASP A 145 16.92 -8.58 -1.93
CA ASP A 145 17.46 -7.36 -1.32
C ASP A 145 18.83 -6.96 -1.89
N ASP A 146 19.43 -5.91 -1.32
CA ASP A 146 20.75 -5.39 -1.66
C ASP A 146 21.88 -6.42 -1.41
N ASP A 147 21.71 -7.27 -0.39
CA ASP A 147 22.56 -8.43 -0.10
C ASP A 147 22.24 -9.66 -0.98
N ARG A 148 21.33 -9.51 -1.95
CA ARG A 148 20.84 -10.56 -2.87
C ARG A 148 20.15 -11.73 -2.18
N ARG A 149 19.62 -11.51 -0.98
CA ARG A 149 18.82 -12.50 -0.25
C ARG A 149 17.38 -12.47 -0.75
N PRO A 150 16.77 -13.65 -1.01
CA PRO A 150 15.38 -13.73 -1.47
C PRO A 150 14.36 -13.65 -0.32
N ASP A 151 14.80 -13.84 0.92
CA ASP A 151 13.95 -13.85 2.10
C ASP A 151 13.85 -12.47 2.74
N GLY A 152 12.64 -12.11 3.16
CA GLY A 152 12.41 -10.95 4.00
C GLY A 152 11.19 -11.15 4.90
N VAL A 153 10.52 -10.05 5.28
CA VAL A 153 9.50 -10.06 6.34
C VAL A 153 8.13 -9.74 5.78
N VAL A 154 7.17 -10.64 6.05
CA VAL A 154 5.75 -10.41 5.82
C VAL A 154 5.05 -10.18 7.16
N THR A 155 4.45 -9.00 7.33
CA THR A 155 3.59 -8.66 8.47
C THR A 155 2.13 -8.62 8.04
N GLY A 156 1.22 -8.32 8.98
CA GLY A 156 -0.19 -8.15 8.65
C GLY A 156 -0.80 -6.90 9.26
N TYR A 157 -1.75 -6.33 8.53
CA TYR A 157 -2.59 -5.22 8.98
C TYR A 157 -4.08 -5.49 8.65
N PHE A 158 -4.96 -4.73 9.29
CA PHE A 158 -6.41 -4.88 9.17
C PHE A 158 -7.11 -3.53 9.36
N GLU A 159 -8.40 -3.46 9.04
CA GLU A 159 -9.26 -2.30 9.30
C GLU A 159 -9.98 -2.49 10.65
N PRO A 160 -9.55 -1.81 11.73
CA PRO A 160 -10.14 -1.94 13.07
C PRO A 160 -11.54 -1.31 13.14
N GLU A 161 -12.39 -1.89 13.99
CA GLU A 161 -13.70 -1.34 14.33
C GLU A 161 -13.73 -0.93 15.81
N ILE A 162 -14.08 0.33 16.08
CA ILE A 162 -14.18 0.89 17.43
C ILE A 162 -15.51 1.62 17.62
N ALA A 163 -15.98 1.71 18.87
CA ALA A 163 -17.19 2.44 19.20
C ALA A 163 -16.93 3.97 19.19
N GLY A 164 -17.90 4.74 18.70
CA GLY A 164 -17.80 6.21 18.70
C GLY A 164 -19.13 6.95 18.65
N SER A 165 -19.03 8.27 18.63
CA SER A 165 -20.14 9.23 18.57
C SER A 165 -19.74 10.45 17.72
N ARG A 166 -20.68 11.07 17.00
CA ARG A 166 -20.43 12.38 16.37
C ARG A 166 -20.40 13.53 17.38
N GLN A 167 -20.98 13.32 18.56
CA GLN A 167 -21.04 14.31 19.63
C GLN A 167 -20.08 13.93 20.77
N TYR A 168 -19.38 14.92 21.29
CA TYR A 168 -18.57 14.76 22.49
C TYR A 168 -19.49 14.54 23.70
N ALA A 169 -19.36 13.39 24.34
CA ALA A 169 -19.97 13.05 25.62
C ALA A 169 -19.24 11.82 26.19
N ALA A 170 -19.12 11.70 27.51
CA ALA A 170 -18.57 10.50 28.11
C ALA A 170 -19.39 9.26 27.66
N PRO A 171 -18.73 8.14 27.26
CA PRO A 171 -17.28 7.89 27.29
C PRO A 171 -16.50 8.36 26.05
N PHE A 172 -17.17 8.87 25.01
CA PHE A 172 -16.58 9.31 23.74
C PHE A 172 -15.95 10.71 23.85
N ILE A 173 -14.74 10.74 24.40
CA ILE A 173 -14.01 11.98 24.70
C ILE A 173 -12.77 12.20 23.82
N TYR A 174 -12.32 11.18 23.07
CA TYR A 174 -11.13 11.28 22.24
C TYR A 174 -11.50 11.65 20.80
N PRO A 175 -11.13 12.84 20.30
CA PRO A 175 -11.49 13.29 18.96
C PRO A 175 -10.67 12.56 17.89
N VAL A 176 -11.34 12.19 16.80
CA VAL A 176 -10.73 11.69 15.56
C VAL A 176 -10.63 12.88 14.61
N TYR A 177 -9.41 13.39 14.43
CA TYR A 177 -9.18 14.58 13.61
C TYR A 177 -9.05 14.28 12.13
N GLY A 178 -9.63 15.18 11.33
CA GLY A 178 -9.34 15.35 9.92
C GLY A 178 -8.01 16.05 9.69
N GLN A 179 -7.55 16.08 8.43
CA GLN A 179 -6.37 16.88 8.06
C GLN A 179 -6.60 18.34 8.46
N PRO A 180 -5.68 18.97 9.22
CA PRO A 180 -5.78 20.38 9.57
C PRO A 180 -5.66 21.28 8.34
N ASP A 181 -6.46 22.35 8.31
CA ASP A 181 -6.48 23.26 7.16
C ASP A 181 -5.26 24.18 7.06
N ASP A 182 -4.55 24.34 8.17
CA ASP A 182 -3.35 25.17 8.32
C ASP A 182 -2.03 24.39 8.16
N MET A 183 -2.10 23.08 7.89
CA MET A 183 -0.91 22.28 7.67
C MET A 183 -0.23 22.66 6.35
N LEU A 184 1.04 23.00 6.43
CA LEU A 184 1.88 23.39 5.30
C LEU A 184 2.85 22.27 4.91
N PHE A 185 3.27 22.26 3.65
CA PHE A 185 4.13 21.24 3.07
C PHE A 185 5.37 21.83 2.40
N ALA A 186 6.54 21.35 2.75
CA ALA A 186 7.77 21.56 1.97
C ALA A 186 8.20 20.26 1.28
N ASP A 187 8.69 20.36 0.06
CA ASP A 187 9.36 19.25 -0.62
C ASP A 187 10.77 19.08 -0.03
N ALA A 188 11.01 17.96 0.64
CA ALA A 188 12.29 17.67 1.31
C ALA A 188 13.49 17.72 0.35
N ARG A 189 13.28 17.48 -0.95
CA ARG A 189 14.33 17.53 -1.98
C ARG A 189 14.75 18.95 -2.33
N LYS A 190 13.84 19.91 -2.20
CA LYS A 190 14.08 21.32 -2.51
C LYS A 190 14.66 22.08 -1.32
N LEU A 191 14.76 21.44 -0.16
CA LEU A 191 15.39 22.03 1.01
C LEU A 191 16.92 21.96 0.86
N PRO A 192 17.65 23.07 1.06
CA PRO A 192 19.10 23.07 0.93
C PRO A 192 19.75 22.12 1.94
N ALA A 193 20.93 21.60 1.63
CA ALA A 193 21.68 20.76 2.55
C ALA A 193 22.10 21.54 3.81
N GLY A 194 22.17 20.84 4.95
CA GLY A 194 22.57 21.41 6.23
C GLY A 194 21.40 21.70 7.20
N ASN A 195 21.77 22.30 8.34
CA ASN A 195 20.91 22.46 9.50
C ASN A 195 20.67 23.95 9.86
N GLY A 196 20.95 24.86 8.94
CA GLY A 196 20.80 26.30 9.16
C GLY A 196 19.35 26.78 9.01
N THR A 197 19.13 28.05 9.31
CA THR A 197 17.86 28.74 9.04
C THR A 197 17.85 29.31 7.64
N VAL A 198 16.74 29.11 6.93
CA VAL A 198 16.53 29.63 5.57
C VAL A 198 15.27 30.48 5.51
N ALA A 199 15.25 31.46 4.59
CA ALA A 199 14.06 32.23 4.30
C ALA A 199 13.12 31.42 3.39
N ALA A 200 11.84 31.39 3.71
CA ALA A 200 10.82 30.70 2.90
C ALA A 200 9.54 31.54 2.77
N ARG A 201 8.80 31.29 1.70
CA ARG A 201 7.46 31.84 1.47
C ARG A 201 6.41 30.73 1.50
N VAL A 202 5.19 31.11 1.82
CA VAL A 202 4.03 30.21 1.77
C VAL A 202 3.19 30.55 0.54
N GLU A 203 3.00 29.57 -0.33
CA GLU A 203 2.20 29.63 -1.56
C GLU A 203 1.07 28.61 -1.47
N GLY A 204 -0.13 29.08 -1.09
CA GLY A 204 -1.23 28.19 -0.72
C GLY A 204 -0.86 27.36 0.51
N ARG A 205 -0.74 26.02 0.35
CA ARG A 205 -0.23 25.11 1.40
C ARG A 205 1.24 24.72 1.20
N ASN A 206 1.91 25.22 0.17
CA ASN A 206 3.29 24.86 -0.13
C ASN A 206 4.27 25.87 0.48
N VAL A 207 5.39 25.38 1.00
CA VAL A 207 6.50 26.18 1.51
C VAL A 207 7.63 26.13 0.50
N VAL A 208 8.01 27.30 -0.01
CA VAL A 208 9.05 27.48 -1.02
C VAL A 208 10.23 28.23 -0.44
N VAL A 209 11.36 27.55 -0.32
CA VAL A 209 12.62 28.15 0.14
C VAL A 209 13.11 29.18 -0.88
N GLN A 210 13.53 30.33 -0.41
CA GLN A 210 14.06 31.42 -1.23
C GLN A 210 15.58 31.35 -1.26
N THR A 211 16.16 31.42 -2.46
CA THR A 211 17.60 31.45 -2.65
C THR A 211 18.13 32.89 -2.65
N GLY A 212 19.37 33.10 -2.19
CA GLY A 212 20.00 34.42 -2.17
C GLY A 212 19.52 35.37 -1.06
N LEU A 213 18.53 34.96 -0.26
CA LEU A 213 18.08 35.69 0.93
C LEU A 213 18.68 35.08 2.20
N SER A 214 19.15 35.94 3.10
CA SER A 214 19.73 35.55 4.37
C SER A 214 18.73 35.69 5.51
N THR A 215 19.09 35.21 6.71
CA THR A 215 18.31 35.44 7.93
C THR A 215 18.13 36.94 8.27
N ARG A 216 18.98 37.82 7.72
CA ARG A 216 18.88 39.27 7.93
C ARG A 216 17.72 39.92 7.16
N ASP A 217 17.23 39.24 6.12
CA ASP A 217 16.09 39.66 5.32
C ASP A 217 14.75 39.16 5.91
N MET A 218 14.82 38.43 7.04
CA MET A 218 13.65 37.92 7.76
C MET A 218 12.93 39.08 8.47
N GLY A 219 11.77 39.45 7.95
CA GLY A 219 10.99 40.57 8.46
C GLY A 219 10.18 41.27 7.40
N ALA A 220 10.58 41.14 6.13
CA ALA A 220 9.79 41.54 4.99
C ALA A 220 8.44 40.77 4.95
N PRO A 221 7.35 41.41 4.54
CA PRO A 221 6.02 40.78 4.49
C PRO A 221 6.03 39.47 3.69
N GLY A 222 5.47 38.41 4.27
CA GLY A 222 5.34 37.10 3.64
C GLY A 222 6.60 36.22 3.65
N LEU A 223 7.69 36.65 4.29
CA LEU A 223 8.89 35.83 4.51
C LEU A 223 8.91 35.25 5.92
N TYR A 224 9.18 33.95 5.99
CA TYR A 224 9.25 33.17 7.22
C TYR A 224 10.64 32.56 7.39
N ALA A 225 11.08 32.48 8.64
CA ALA A 225 12.27 31.74 9.03
C ALA A 225 11.93 30.24 9.12
N LEU A 226 12.61 29.40 8.35
CA LEU A 226 12.52 27.95 8.45
C LEU A 226 13.83 27.40 9.00
N ASP A 227 13.80 26.88 10.24
CA ASP A 227 14.94 26.18 10.82
C ASP A 227 14.99 24.73 10.33
N LEU A 228 16.06 24.37 9.62
CA LEU A 228 16.23 23.04 9.05
C LEU A 228 16.76 22.02 10.08
N SER A 229 17.24 22.45 11.25
CA SER A 229 17.81 21.57 12.28
C SER A 229 16.80 20.57 12.85
N GLY A 230 15.53 20.99 12.96
CA GLY A 230 14.42 20.17 13.46
C GLY A 230 13.68 19.36 12.38
N ILE A 231 14.12 19.39 11.13
CA ILE A 231 13.40 18.79 10.00
C ILE A 231 13.89 17.37 9.71
N SER A 232 13.00 16.40 9.82
CA SER A 232 13.25 15.06 9.28
C SER A 232 13.08 15.06 7.75
N ARG A 233 14.13 14.67 7.03
CA ARG A 233 14.14 14.54 5.57
C ARG A 233 13.92 13.11 5.08
N ASP A 234 13.88 12.16 6.00
CA ASP A 234 13.76 10.72 5.72
C ASP A 234 12.29 10.26 5.73
N THR A 235 11.43 10.97 5.00
CA THR A 235 10.02 10.58 4.81
C THR A 235 9.87 9.84 3.47
N ILE A 236 9.09 8.74 3.46
CA ILE A 236 8.84 7.95 2.23
C ILE A 236 8.20 8.83 1.15
N ASP A 237 7.34 9.77 1.56
CA ASP A 237 6.63 10.68 0.68
C ASP A 237 7.36 12.01 0.41
N ARG A 238 8.56 12.21 0.98
CA ARG A 238 9.42 13.40 0.81
C ARG A 238 8.76 14.72 1.17
N LYS A 239 7.68 14.69 1.95
CA LYS A 239 6.99 15.89 2.40
C LYS A 239 7.41 16.20 3.83
N VAL A 240 7.76 17.46 4.08
CA VAL A 240 7.95 18.00 5.42
C VAL A 240 6.67 18.72 5.81
N ARG A 241 6.13 18.42 7.00
CA ARG A 241 4.90 19.05 7.50
C ARG A 241 5.26 20.17 8.45
N LEU A 242 4.76 21.36 8.17
CA LEU A 242 5.11 22.60 8.84
C LEU A 242 3.85 23.36 9.27
N ARG A 243 4.03 24.27 10.22
CA ARG A 243 3.03 25.22 10.69
C ARG A 243 3.67 26.60 10.84
N VAL A 244 2.84 27.63 10.75
CA VAL A 244 3.26 29.01 11.00
C VAL A 244 3.11 29.32 12.49
N GLU A 245 4.14 29.94 13.07
CA GLU A 245 4.05 30.56 14.40
C GLU A 245 4.81 31.89 14.38
N GLY A 246 4.05 32.99 14.43
CA GLY A 246 4.59 34.33 14.22
C GLY A 246 5.27 34.44 12.85
N LYS A 247 6.58 34.70 12.84
CA LYS A 247 7.42 34.82 11.63
C LYS A 247 8.25 33.56 11.36
N GLN A 248 7.93 32.44 12.00
CA GLN A 248 8.66 31.18 11.86
C GLN A 248 7.78 30.09 11.24
N LEU A 249 8.43 29.20 10.50
CA LEU A 249 7.89 27.93 10.08
C LEU A 249 8.53 26.85 10.95
N LEU A 250 7.68 26.13 11.69
CA LEU A 250 8.10 25.09 12.62
C LEU A 250 7.55 23.74 12.16
N PRO A 251 8.18 22.62 12.56
CA PRO A 251 7.58 21.30 12.40
C PRO A 251 6.16 21.26 12.96
N TYR A 252 5.28 20.50 12.29
CA TYR A 252 3.90 20.36 12.75
C TYR A 252 3.83 19.72 14.14
N TYR A 253 2.74 19.98 14.86
CA TYR A 253 2.56 19.57 16.25
C TYR A 253 2.80 18.08 16.49
N THR A 254 3.44 17.76 17.61
CA THR A 254 3.55 16.38 18.11
C THR A 254 2.20 15.85 18.59
N ARG A 255 2.06 14.52 18.74
CA ARG A 255 0.88 13.91 19.38
C ARG A 255 0.55 14.55 20.72
N GLU A 256 1.54 14.71 21.59
CA GLU A 256 1.35 15.28 22.92
C GLU A 256 0.78 16.69 22.84
N GLU A 257 1.30 17.52 21.93
CA GLU A 257 0.76 18.86 21.69
C GLU A 257 -0.65 18.84 21.11
N ILE A 258 -0.94 17.94 20.16
CA ILE A 258 -2.29 17.79 19.59
C ILE A 258 -3.29 17.37 20.68
N GLU A 259 -2.89 16.47 21.57
CA GLU A 259 -3.75 15.96 22.64
C GLU A 259 -3.93 16.96 23.79
N THR A 260 -2.93 17.81 24.05
CA THR A 260 -2.94 18.77 25.19
C THR A 260 -3.32 20.19 24.81
N LYS A 261 -3.17 20.60 23.55
CA LYS A 261 -3.55 21.92 23.02
C LYS A 261 -4.75 21.85 22.06
N GLY A 262 -5.11 20.65 21.61
CA GLY A 262 -6.04 20.42 20.51
C GLY A 262 -5.33 20.54 19.16
N ALA A 263 -5.96 20.03 18.10
CA ALA A 263 -5.54 20.32 16.73
C ALA A 263 -6.34 21.55 16.23
N PRO A 264 -5.79 22.78 16.32
CA PRO A 264 -6.46 23.94 15.76
C PRO A 264 -6.67 23.73 14.26
N ASN A 265 -7.77 24.26 13.72
CA ASN A 265 -8.11 24.16 12.29
C ASN A 265 -8.28 22.74 11.74
N ALA A 266 -8.38 21.72 12.61
CA ALA A 266 -8.71 20.36 12.23
C ALA A 266 -10.19 20.06 12.47
N LYS A 267 -10.88 19.53 11.46
CA LYS A 267 -12.26 19.05 11.62
C LYS A 267 -12.27 17.83 12.54
N VAL A 268 -13.15 17.81 13.54
CA VAL A 268 -13.43 16.57 14.29
C VAL A 268 -14.43 15.73 13.49
N LEU A 269 -14.03 14.50 13.13
CA LEU A 269 -14.87 13.57 12.35
C LEU A 269 -15.82 12.77 13.25
N ALA A 270 -15.31 12.35 14.41
CA ALA A 270 -16.03 11.62 15.44
C ALA A 270 -15.26 11.69 16.77
N PHE A 271 -15.87 11.18 17.83
CA PHE A 271 -15.26 10.94 19.13
C PHE A 271 -15.31 9.47 19.47
N VAL A 272 -14.26 8.94 20.09
CA VAL A 272 -14.12 7.53 20.46
C VAL A 272 -13.83 7.40 21.95
N SER A 273 -14.05 6.21 22.50
CA SER A 273 -13.98 5.97 23.96
C SER A 273 -12.62 5.50 24.46
N SER A 274 -11.69 5.16 23.56
CA SER A 274 -10.38 4.63 23.92
C SER A 274 -9.27 5.27 23.09
N ALA A 275 -8.38 6.01 23.76
CA ALA A 275 -7.17 6.55 23.12
C ALA A 275 -6.25 5.44 22.60
N THR A 276 -6.17 4.32 23.30
CA THR A 276 -5.41 3.14 22.86
C THR A 276 -5.96 2.57 21.55
N ALA A 277 -7.29 2.41 21.44
CA ALA A 277 -7.91 1.88 20.23
C ALA A 277 -7.79 2.87 19.06
N LEU A 278 -7.87 4.18 19.33
CA LEU A 278 -7.60 5.22 18.35
C LEU A 278 -6.14 5.18 17.87
N TYR A 279 -5.20 4.97 18.78
CA TYR A 279 -3.78 4.86 18.43
C TYR A 279 -3.49 3.62 17.58
N GLU A 280 -4.08 2.47 17.90
CA GLU A 280 -4.00 1.29 17.03
C GLU A 280 -4.60 1.59 15.65
N MET A 281 -5.76 2.26 15.58
CA MET A 281 -6.36 2.70 14.32
C MET A 281 -5.44 3.63 13.52
N GLN A 282 -4.73 4.55 14.18
CA GLN A 282 -3.74 5.42 13.54
C GLN A 282 -2.53 4.63 13.01
N ILE A 283 -2.05 3.62 13.74
CA ILE A 283 -1.00 2.72 13.27
C ILE A 283 -1.48 1.93 12.03
N GLN A 284 -2.74 1.50 12.00
CA GLN A 284 -3.30 0.83 10.82
C GLN A 284 -3.55 1.77 9.64
N GLY A 285 -3.72 3.07 9.88
CA GLY A 285 -3.97 4.09 8.86
C GLY A 285 -5.42 4.16 8.34
N SER A 286 -6.30 3.28 8.80
CA SER A 286 -7.73 3.28 8.45
C SER A 286 -8.56 2.64 9.56
N GLY A 287 -9.88 2.80 9.51
CA GLY A 287 -10.75 2.21 10.51
C GLY A 287 -12.23 2.47 10.33
N ARG A 288 -13.03 1.80 11.16
CA ARG A 288 -14.48 1.89 11.22
C ARG A 288 -14.90 2.36 12.62
N ILE A 289 -15.72 3.40 12.67
CA ILE A 289 -16.26 3.95 13.89
C ILE A 289 -17.74 3.62 13.92
N LYS A 290 -18.13 2.69 14.78
CA LYS A 290 -19.51 2.23 14.93
C LYS A 290 -20.24 3.14 15.92
N LEU A 291 -21.28 3.81 15.44
CA LEU A 291 -22.15 4.66 16.25
C LEU A 291 -23.18 3.82 17.02
N ALA A 292 -23.76 4.40 18.07
CA ALA A 292 -24.84 3.77 18.83
C ALA A 292 -26.08 3.44 17.98
N SER A 293 -26.32 4.20 16.91
CA SER A 293 -27.39 3.94 15.92
C SER A 293 -27.14 2.70 15.06
N GLY A 294 -25.93 2.15 15.05
CA GLY A 294 -25.49 1.11 14.12
C GLY A 294 -24.86 1.65 12.83
N GLU A 295 -24.93 2.96 12.57
CA GLU A 295 -24.21 3.61 11.47
C GLU A 295 -22.69 3.44 11.65
N ILE A 296 -21.98 3.27 10.53
CA ILE A 296 -20.52 3.12 10.52
C ILE A 296 -19.91 4.31 9.78
N ILE A 297 -19.14 5.11 10.50
CA ILE A 297 -18.26 6.12 9.90
C ILE A 297 -16.95 5.42 9.54
N ARG A 298 -16.66 5.33 8.25
CA ARG A 298 -15.39 4.80 7.78
C ARG A 298 -14.39 5.93 7.65
N VAL A 299 -13.20 5.72 8.20
CA VAL A 299 -12.10 6.68 8.14
C VAL A 299 -10.92 6.07 7.39
N ALA A 300 -10.36 6.83 6.46
CA ALA A 300 -9.15 6.48 5.73
C ALA A 300 -8.07 7.52 6.01
N TYR A 301 -6.80 7.12 5.84
CA TYR A 301 -5.67 8.03 5.95
C TYR A 301 -5.89 9.29 5.10
N ALA A 302 -5.71 10.45 5.72
CA ALA A 302 -5.68 11.73 5.02
C ALA A 302 -4.26 12.31 5.00
N GLU A 303 -3.61 12.36 6.16
CA GLU A 303 -2.26 12.93 6.32
C GLU A 303 -1.64 12.50 7.67
N GLN A 304 -0.35 12.77 7.87
CA GLN A 304 0.35 12.64 9.15
C GLN A 304 1.03 13.95 9.56
N ASN A 305 1.39 14.11 10.82
CA ASN A 305 2.10 15.30 11.32
C ASN A 305 3.60 15.36 10.94
N GLY A 306 4.15 14.33 10.28
CA GLY A 306 5.56 14.30 9.86
C GLY A 306 6.57 14.04 10.99
N GLN A 307 6.11 13.80 12.21
CA GLN A 307 6.95 13.43 13.34
C GLN A 307 7.39 11.96 13.22
N PRO A 308 8.56 11.57 13.76
CA PRO A 308 9.04 10.20 13.67
C PRO A 308 8.12 9.23 14.44
N PHE A 309 7.91 8.04 13.89
CA PHE A 309 7.17 6.98 14.57
C PHE A 309 8.06 6.34 15.64
N ARG A 310 7.74 6.58 16.92
CA ARG A 310 8.49 6.12 18.10
C ARG A 310 7.55 5.51 19.15
N PRO A 311 6.94 4.35 18.86
CA PRO A 311 6.11 3.62 19.81
C PRO A 311 6.90 3.14 21.03
N THR A 312 6.25 3.10 22.19
CA THR A 312 6.80 2.47 23.39
C THR A 312 6.69 0.95 23.27
N LEU A 313 7.80 0.27 22.99
CA LEU A 313 7.85 -1.19 22.89
C LEU A 313 7.71 -1.85 24.27
N ALA A 314 6.93 -2.93 24.35
CA ALA A 314 6.82 -3.74 25.56
C ALA A 314 8.13 -4.48 25.84
N GLN A 315 8.47 -4.63 27.11
CA GLN A 315 9.66 -5.36 27.56
C GLN A 315 9.30 -6.79 28.01
N ALA A 316 10.20 -7.73 27.77
CA ALA A 316 10.16 -9.08 28.33
C ALA A 316 10.68 -9.07 29.78
N ALA A 317 10.50 -10.18 30.50
CA ALA A 317 10.93 -10.31 31.89
C ALA A 317 12.45 -10.10 32.08
N ASN A 318 13.24 -10.31 31.02
CA ASN A 318 14.69 -10.09 30.98
C ASN A 318 15.10 -8.64 30.67
N GLY A 319 14.14 -7.71 30.60
CA GLY A 319 14.38 -6.28 30.30
C GLY A 319 14.63 -5.95 28.83
N LYS A 320 14.69 -6.94 27.93
CA LYS A 320 14.82 -6.71 26.48
C LYS A 320 13.45 -6.39 25.85
N PRO A 321 13.38 -5.64 24.74
CA PRO A 321 12.15 -5.46 23.99
C PRO A 321 11.57 -6.80 23.52
N ARG A 322 10.25 -7.01 23.63
CA ARG A 322 9.55 -8.21 23.14
C ARG A 322 9.51 -8.31 21.61
N SER A 323 9.92 -7.27 20.91
CA SER A 323 9.96 -7.25 19.45
C SER A 323 11.33 -6.72 19.03
N ALA A 324 12.09 -7.54 18.30
CA ALA A 324 13.33 -7.10 17.68
C ALA A 324 13.03 -6.07 16.57
N VAL A 325 13.51 -4.85 16.79
CA VAL A 325 13.29 -3.70 15.91
C VAL A 325 14.61 -3.00 15.65
N LYS A 326 14.90 -2.70 14.39
CA LYS A 326 15.97 -1.79 14.00
C LYS A 326 15.40 -0.41 13.72
N VAL A 327 15.94 0.61 14.37
CA VAL A 327 15.61 2.00 14.03
C VAL A 327 16.55 2.47 12.93
N ARG A 328 16.01 2.90 11.78
CA ARG A 328 16.75 3.57 10.72
C ARG A 328 16.12 4.94 10.47
N GLY A 329 16.83 6.00 10.84
CA GLY A 329 16.32 7.36 10.74
C GLY A 329 15.06 7.56 11.59
N SER A 330 13.98 8.01 10.96
CA SER A 330 12.65 8.17 11.59
C SER A 330 11.76 6.93 11.52
N SER A 331 12.28 5.81 11.00
CA SER A 331 11.52 4.58 10.75
C SER A 331 11.97 3.41 11.62
N ILE A 332 11.02 2.50 11.85
CA ILE A 332 11.17 1.27 12.61
C ILE A 332 11.04 0.10 11.63
N GLU A 333 12.07 -0.72 11.54
CA GLU A 333 12.15 -1.91 10.70
C GLU A 333 12.11 -3.17 11.58
N LEU A 334 11.22 -4.10 11.27
CA LEU A 334 11.16 -5.39 11.97
C LEU A 334 12.32 -6.27 11.56
N GLN A 335 12.98 -6.85 12.54
CA GLN A 335 13.92 -7.94 12.31
C GLN A 335 13.20 -9.28 12.45
N LEU A 336 13.54 -10.21 11.56
CA LEU A 336 13.34 -11.63 11.84
C LEU A 336 14.25 -11.95 13.02
N ASP A 337 13.67 -12.45 14.11
CA ASP A 337 14.48 -13.09 15.15
C ASP A 337 14.77 -14.51 14.65
N ASP A 338 16.05 -14.90 14.64
CA ASP A 338 16.46 -16.27 14.34
C ASP A 338 16.36 -17.18 15.60
N GLY A 339 15.80 -16.66 16.70
CA GLY A 339 15.61 -17.36 17.97
C GLY A 339 14.18 -17.85 18.15
N ASP A 340 14.04 -19.13 18.52
CA ASP A 340 12.81 -19.80 18.91
C ASP A 340 12.23 -19.23 20.24
N ASP A 341 11.79 -17.97 20.24
CA ASP A 341 10.91 -17.48 21.32
C ASP A 341 9.47 -17.98 21.04
N ASP A 342 9.29 -19.30 21.18
CA ASP A 342 8.00 -20.02 21.14
C ASP A 342 7.02 -19.56 22.25
N ASP A 343 7.45 -18.65 23.14
CA ASP A 343 6.64 -18.09 24.23
C ASP A 343 5.64 -17.01 23.77
N ASP A 344 5.70 -16.54 22.51
CA ASP A 344 4.71 -15.60 21.97
C ASP A 344 3.44 -16.33 21.48
N THR A 345 2.70 -16.89 22.44
CA THR A 345 1.41 -17.62 22.29
C THR A 345 0.29 -16.84 21.55
N GLY A 346 0.57 -15.65 21.02
CA GLY A 346 -0.43 -14.76 20.42
C GLY A 346 -1.43 -14.22 21.43
N ALA A 347 -1.25 -14.52 22.73
CA ALA A 347 -2.01 -13.94 23.81
C ALA A 347 -1.45 -12.55 24.11
N VAL A 348 -2.28 -11.52 23.95
CA VAL A 348 -1.90 -10.14 24.30
C VAL A 348 -1.80 -10.07 25.83
N ALA A 349 -0.58 -10.00 26.35
CA ALA A 349 -0.35 -9.85 27.78
C ALA A 349 -1.12 -8.63 28.32
N PRO A 350 -1.71 -8.69 29.53
CA PRO A 350 -2.40 -7.55 30.13
C PRO A 350 -1.50 -6.32 30.10
N GLY A 351 -2.04 -5.17 29.66
CA GLY A 351 -1.26 -3.94 29.55
C GLY A 351 -0.39 -3.84 28.28
N THR A 352 -0.60 -4.68 27.26
CA THR A 352 0.09 -4.55 25.96
C THR A 352 -0.89 -4.41 24.78
N ILE A 353 -0.36 -3.97 23.63
CA ILE A 353 -1.08 -3.91 22.34
C ILE A 353 -0.17 -4.58 21.31
N ARG A 354 -0.63 -5.69 20.71
CA ARG A 354 0.09 -6.30 19.58
C ARG A 354 -0.48 -5.78 18.27
N THR A 355 0.37 -5.29 17.37
CA THR A 355 -0.04 -4.73 16.07
C THR A 355 1.11 -4.77 15.07
N ARG A 356 0.83 -5.12 13.81
CA ARG A 356 1.81 -5.16 12.70
C ARG A 356 3.13 -5.86 13.05
N GLY A 357 3.08 -6.94 13.83
CA GLY A 357 4.28 -7.69 14.26
C GLY A 357 5.07 -7.08 15.43
N PHE A 358 4.60 -6.00 16.06
CA PHE A 358 5.19 -5.41 17.28
C PHE A 358 4.27 -5.55 18.49
N THR A 359 4.87 -5.56 19.67
CA THR A 359 4.16 -5.48 20.95
C THR A 359 4.48 -4.17 21.66
N LEU A 360 3.45 -3.35 21.89
CA LEU A 360 3.54 -2.02 22.48
C LEU A 360 3.05 -2.04 23.93
N VAL A 361 3.57 -1.13 24.75
CA VAL A 361 3.02 -0.85 26.09
C VAL A 361 1.68 -0.14 25.94
N ARG A 362 0.65 -0.66 26.60
CA ARG A 362 -0.63 0.04 26.75
C ARG A 362 -0.47 1.09 27.86
N PRO A 363 -0.87 2.36 27.63
CA PRO A 363 -0.91 3.34 28.69
C PRO A 363 -1.74 2.83 29.89
N ALA A 364 -1.19 2.94 31.11
CA ALA A 364 -1.84 2.47 32.33
C ALA A 364 -3.14 3.24 32.64
N SER A 365 -3.16 4.53 32.31
CA SER A 365 -4.35 5.37 32.28
C SER A 365 -4.23 6.36 31.11
N SER A 366 -5.32 6.53 30.35
CA SER A 366 -5.43 7.62 29.37
C SER A 366 -6.21 8.76 30.02
N GLY A 367 -5.60 9.94 30.03
CA GLY A 367 -6.18 11.16 30.57
C GLY A 367 -7.10 11.87 29.59
N ALA A 368 -7.69 12.97 30.05
CA ALA A 368 -8.46 13.86 29.18
C ALA A 368 -7.58 14.45 28.08
N VAL A 369 -8.19 14.84 26.97
CA VAL A 369 -7.57 15.54 25.83
C VAL A 369 -8.31 16.84 25.55
N VAL A 370 -7.63 17.82 24.95
CA VAL A 370 -8.28 19.06 24.51
C VAL A 370 -9.09 18.81 23.24
N VAL A 371 -10.30 19.36 23.23
CA VAL A 371 -11.18 19.39 22.06
C VAL A 371 -11.36 20.85 21.64
N PRO A 372 -11.09 21.20 20.38
CA PRO A 372 -11.32 22.55 19.85
C PRO A 372 -12.73 23.04 20.16
N GLY A 373 -12.84 24.27 20.67
CA GLY A 373 -14.11 24.89 21.05
C GLY A 373 -14.67 24.47 22.41
N ARG A 374 -13.91 23.73 23.24
CA ARG A 374 -14.28 23.43 24.63
C ARG A 374 -13.14 23.73 25.59
N HIS A 375 -13.46 24.33 26.73
CA HIS A 375 -12.52 24.50 27.83
C HIS A 375 -12.47 23.22 28.66
N ALA A 376 -11.26 22.67 28.87
CA ALA A 376 -11.07 21.55 29.78
C ALA A 376 -11.33 22.01 31.22
N ALA A 377 -12.07 21.22 32.00
CA ALA A 377 -12.40 21.52 33.41
C ALA A 377 -11.24 21.23 34.38
N GLY A 378 -9.98 21.35 33.92
CA GLY A 378 -8.78 21.03 34.70
C GLY A 378 -7.55 20.81 33.81
N ALA A 379 -6.43 20.41 34.42
CA ALA A 379 -5.21 20.08 33.70
C ALA A 379 -5.42 18.86 32.77
N VAL A 380 -4.99 19.00 31.51
CA VAL A 380 -5.12 17.97 30.49
C VAL A 380 -3.83 17.14 30.45
N SER A 381 -3.94 15.85 30.77
CA SER A 381 -2.81 14.92 30.84
C SER A 381 -2.54 14.15 29.54
N GLY A 382 -3.44 14.23 28.56
CA GLY A 382 -3.32 13.52 27.29
C GLY A 382 -3.51 12.00 27.42
N SER A 383 -3.28 11.25 26.35
CA SER A 383 -3.49 9.80 26.32
C SER A 383 -2.45 8.99 27.10
N GLY A 384 -1.32 9.60 27.46
CA GLY A 384 -0.13 8.93 28.01
C GLY A 384 0.75 8.24 26.96
N ILE A 385 0.40 8.32 25.68
CA ILE A 385 1.18 7.75 24.58
C ILE A 385 2.36 8.67 24.26
N LYS A 386 3.58 8.11 24.26
CA LYS A 386 4.82 8.87 24.05
C LYS A 386 5.30 8.95 22.60
N ASP A 387 4.61 8.27 21.67
CA ASP A 387 4.89 8.36 20.25
C ASP A 387 4.49 9.75 19.70
N PRO A 388 5.42 10.58 19.20
CA PRO A 388 5.09 11.90 18.69
C PRO A 388 4.37 11.86 17.34
N SER A 389 4.38 10.72 16.62
CA SER A 389 3.64 10.55 15.37
C SER A 389 2.13 10.62 15.59
N TYR A 390 1.44 11.32 14.69
CA TYR A 390 -0.02 11.44 14.70
C TYR A 390 -0.57 11.33 13.27
N VAL A 391 -1.64 10.53 13.11
CA VAL A 391 -2.33 10.33 11.84
C VAL A 391 -3.68 11.03 11.86
N PHE A 392 -3.94 11.80 10.81
CA PHE A 392 -5.19 12.46 10.49
C PHE A 392 -5.97 11.67 9.45
N PHE A 393 -7.28 11.73 9.54
CA PHE A 393 -8.17 10.93 8.71
C PHE A 393 -9.05 11.76 7.77
N LYS A 394 -9.76 11.08 6.88
CA LYS A 394 -10.89 11.62 6.13
C LYS A 394 -12.01 10.59 6.14
N GLU A 395 -13.26 11.04 6.10
CA GLU A 395 -14.40 10.14 5.91
C GLU A 395 -14.31 9.51 4.52
N ALA A 396 -14.41 8.18 4.45
CA ALA A 396 -14.43 7.46 3.19
C ALA A 396 -15.85 7.43 2.62
N ALA A 397 -15.99 7.81 1.34
CA ALA A 397 -17.30 7.96 0.70
C ALA A 397 -18.04 6.63 0.44
N SER A 398 -17.32 5.50 0.31
CA SER A 398 -17.94 4.20 0.01
C SER A 398 -18.17 3.38 1.28
N PRO A 399 -19.42 2.95 1.56
CA PRO A 399 -19.69 2.00 2.63
C PRO A 399 -19.28 0.55 2.26
N VAL A 400 -18.99 0.28 0.99
CA VAL A 400 -18.68 -1.06 0.44
C VAL A 400 -17.19 -1.20 0.11
N GLY A 401 -16.64 -2.40 0.34
CA GLY A 401 -15.24 -2.75 0.07
C GLY A 401 -14.28 -2.42 1.22
N GLY A 402 -12.99 -2.74 1.09
CA GLY A 402 -11.97 -2.36 2.08
C GLY A 402 -11.61 -0.87 2.03
N PRO A 403 -10.75 -0.40 2.96
CA PRO A 403 -10.31 1.00 3.00
C PRO A 403 -9.57 1.36 1.71
N VAL A 404 -9.55 2.64 1.34
CA VAL A 404 -8.79 3.11 0.16
C VAL A 404 -7.31 3.17 0.54
N GLY A 405 -6.47 2.38 -0.13
CA GLY A 405 -5.02 2.37 0.07
C GLY A 405 -4.32 3.55 -0.59
N ALA A 406 -3.01 3.66 -0.39
CA ALA A 406 -2.17 4.73 -0.97
C ALA A 406 -2.21 4.79 -2.51
N PHE A 407 -2.55 3.69 -3.19
CA PHE A 407 -2.75 3.68 -4.65
C PHE A 407 -4.06 4.35 -5.11
N GLY A 408 -4.93 4.75 -4.18
CA GLY A 408 -6.20 5.41 -4.48
C GLY A 408 -7.35 4.47 -4.83
N VAL A 409 -7.19 3.17 -4.60
CA VAL A 409 -8.22 2.14 -4.85
C VAL A 409 -8.58 1.40 -3.56
N PRO A 410 -9.82 0.87 -3.43
CA PRO A 410 -10.21 0.05 -2.28
C PRO A 410 -9.37 -1.22 -2.16
N LEU A 411 -8.91 -1.50 -0.95
CA LEU A 411 -8.17 -2.71 -0.62
C LEU A 411 -9.11 -3.92 -0.56
N SER A 412 -8.57 -5.07 -0.95
CA SER A 412 -9.26 -6.37 -0.99
C SER A 412 -8.62 -7.28 0.06
N ALA A 413 -9.43 -7.77 1.00
CA ALA A 413 -8.96 -8.67 2.06
C ALA A 413 -8.27 -9.89 1.46
N GLY A 414 -7.06 -10.19 1.92
CA GLY A 414 -6.24 -11.30 1.45
C GLY A 414 -5.58 -11.09 0.08
N ARG A 415 -5.84 -9.99 -0.62
CA ARG A 415 -5.40 -9.79 -2.01
C ARG A 415 -4.75 -8.43 -2.26
N SER A 416 -4.63 -7.60 -1.22
CA SER A 416 -3.87 -6.36 -1.24
C SER A 416 -2.73 -6.42 -0.24
N ILE A 417 -1.60 -5.81 -0.59
CA ILE A 417 -0.44 -5.66 0.29
C ILE A 417 0.04 -4.21 0.32
N ALA A 418 0.63 -3.81 1.44
CA ALA A 418 1.45 -2.62 1.54
C ALA A 418 2.92 -2.96 1.27
N VAL A 419 3.61 -2.13 0.49
CA VAL A 419 5.01 -2.37 0.07
C VAL A 419 5.85 -1.10 0.16
N ASP A 420 7.18 -1.25 0.00
CA ASP A 420 8.07 -0.12 -0.28
C ASP A 420 7.97 0.25 -1.78
N PRO A 421 7.43 1.43 -2.13
CA PRO A 421 7.20 1.81 -3.52
C PRO A 421 8.48 2.01 -4.33
N ARG A 422 9.63 2.17 -3.66
CA ARG A 422 10.93 2.36 -4.33
C ARG A 422 11.42 1.07 -5.01
N SER A 423 11.11 -0.08 -4.42
CA SER A 423 11.42 -1.40 -4.98
C SER A 423 10.21 -2.06 -5.66
N THR A 424 8.99 -1.76 -5.20
CA THR A 424 7.77 -2.41 -5.69
C THR A 424 6.73 -1.35 -6.01
N PRO A 425 6.62 -0.91 -7.28
CA PRO A 425 5.69 0.14 -7.67
C PRO A 425 4.24 -0.20 -7.31
N LEU A 426 3.50 0.81 -6.84
CA LEU A 426 2.10 0.63 -6.49
C LEU A 426 1.25 0.31 -7.73
N GLY A 427 0.25 -0.55 -7.55
CA GLY A 427 -0.64 -1.09 -8.57
C GLY A 427 -0.19 -2.44 -9.13
N TYR A 428 1.07 -2.82 -8.94
CA TYR A 428 1.67 -3.98 -9.60
C TYR A 428 1.25 -5.30 -8.91
N PRO A 429 1.03 -6.38 -9.67
CA PRO A 429 0.80 -7.70 -9.08
C PRO A 429 2.10 -8.26 -8.47
N VAL A 430 1.97 -8.79 -7.26
CA VAL A 430 3.05 -9.37 -6.47
C VAL A 430 2.59 -10.71 -5.92
N PHE A 431 3.30 -11.78 -6.24
CA PHE A 431 3.11 -13.07 -5.62
C PHE A 431 3.85 -13.12 -4.30
N VAL A 432 3.14 -13.47 -3.23
CA VAL A 432 3.67 -13.58 -1.86
C VAL A 432 3.70 -15.07 -1.49
N SER A 433 4.88 -15.58 -1.15
CA SER A 433 5.03 -16.91 -0.52
C SER A 433 5.53 -16.74 0.91
N THR A 434 4.69 -17.10 1.86
CA THR A 434 4.98 -17.03 3.30
C THR A 434 4.19 -18.11 4.04
N ARG A 435 3.98 -17.98 5.36
CA ARG A 435 3.18 -18.87 6.18
C ARG A 435 1.94 -18.17 6.72
N THR A 436 0.90 -18.96 6.97
CA THR A 436 -0.31 -18.51 7.66
C THR A 436 0.01 -18.37 9.16
N PRO A 437 -0.27 -17.20 9.77
CA PRO A 437 0.07 -16.98 11.16
C PRO A 437 -0.67 -17.95 12.08
N GLY A 438 0.05 -18.53 13.03
CA GLY A 438 -0.47 -19.48 14.03
C GLY A 438 -0.54 -20.93 13.55
N SER A 439 -0.93 -21.23 12.31
CA SER A 439 -0.95 -22.60 11.79
C SER A 439 0.36 -23.02 11.10
N GLY A 440 1.16 -22.07 10.65
CA GLY A 440 2.39 -22.33 9.90
C GLY A 440 2.17 -22.87 8.49
N ALA A 441 0.91 -23.08 8.07
CA ALA A 441 0.57 -23.60 6.76
C ALA A 441 1.03 -22.66 5.63
N PRO A 442 1.49 -23.17 4.47
CA PRO A 442 1.91 -22.32 3.37
C PRO A 442 0.82 -21.31 2.95
N MET A 443 1.18 -20.03 2.89
CA MET A 443 0.34 -18.96 2.35
C MET A 443 1.00 -18.43 1.07
N GLN A 444 0.47 -18.86 -0.08
CA GLN A 444 1.00 -18.61 -1.41
C GLN A 444 -0.09 -17.95 -2.25
N ARG A 445 0.00 -16.64 -2.45
CA ARG A 445 -1.09 -15.83 -3.01
C ARG A 445 -0.56 -14.79 -3.99
N LEU A 446 -1.18 -14.67 -5.16
CA LEU A 446 -1.09 -13.45 -5.93
C LEU A 446 -1.84 -12.34 -5.20
N THR A 447 -1.18 -11.20 -5.05
CA THR A 447 -1.71 -9.99 -4.40
C THR A 447 -1.39 -8.78 -5.25
N ILE A 448 -1.97 -7.63 -4.93
CA ILE A 448 -1.70 -6.36 -5.62
C ILE A 448 -1.11 -5.34 -4.62
N ALA A 449 -0.02 -4.69 -5.01
CA ALA A 449 0.62 -3.64 -4.24
C ALA A 449 -0.21 -2.34 -4.22
N GLN A 450 -1.28 -2.28 -3.42
CA GLN A 450 -2.24 -1.16 -3.44
C GLN A 450 -2.05 -0.16 -2.30
N ASP A 451 -1.09 -0.42 -1.40
CA ASP A 451 -0.86 0.41 -0.23
C ASP A 451 0.64 0.58 0.07
N THR A 452 0.96 1.50 0.99
CA THR A 452 2.30 1.66 1.56
C THR A 452 2.22 2.17 2.99
N GLY A 453 3.34 2.19 3.71
CA GLY A 453 3.37 2.74 5.07
C GLY A 453 4.78 3.12 5.50
N GLY A 454 4.89 4.08 6.43
CA GLY A 454 6.17 4.62 6.90
C GLY A 454 7.16 3.57 7.44
N ALA A 455 6.63 2.47 8.01
CA ALA A 455 7.39 1.34 8.56
C ALA A 455 7.60 0.19 7.55
N ILE A 456 7.06 0.31 6.33
CA ILE A 456 7.18 -0.72 5.29
C ILE A 456 8.33 -0.31 4.36
N ARG A 457 9.55 -0.66 4.76
CA ARG A 457 10.78 -0.34 4.04
C ARG A 457 11.57 -1.60 3.70
N GLY A 458 12.23 -1.59 2.54
CA GLY A 458 13.06 -2.69 2.06
C GLY A 458 12.44 -3.42 0.87
N ALA A 459 13.30 -4.10 0.09
CA ALA A 459 12.91 -4.75 -1.16
C ALA A 459 12.00 -5.96 -0.96
N VAL A 460 12.36 -6.83 -0.02
CA VAL A 460 11.59 -8.04 0.30
C VAL A 460 10.75 -7.79 1.57
N ARG A 461 9.87 -6.80 1.51
CA ARG A 461 9.01 -6.40 2.63
C ARG A 461 7.57 -6.20 2.16
N ALA A 462 6.63 -6.88 2.82
CA ALA A 462 5.19 -6.71 2.56
C ALA A 462 4.36 -6.71 3.85
N ASP A 463 3.36 -5.84 3.93
CA ASP A 463 2.31 -5.90 4.96
C ASP A 463 1.03 -6.45 4.32
N TYR A 464 0.54 -7.58 4.81
CA TYR A 464 -0.59 -8.28 4.22
C TYR A 464 -1.93 -7.79 4.79
N PHE A 465 -2.85 -7.37 3.93
CA PHE A 465 -4.14 -6.87 4.38
C PHE A 465 -5.10 -8.03 4.66
N PHE A 466 -5.42 -8.26 5.94
CA PHE A 466 -6.34 -9.35 6.33
C PHE A 466 -7.83 -8.99 6.24
N GLY A 467 -8.18 -7.74 5.94
CA GLY A 467 -9.57 -7.28 5.92
C GLY A 467 -9.98 -6.64 7.25
N ASN A 468 -11.23 -6.85 7.67
CA ASN A 468 -11.82 -6.28 8.88
C ASN A 468 -12.41 -7.38 9.77
N GLY A 469 -12.72 -7.03 11.02
CA GLY A 469 -13.32 -7.94 12.00
C GLY A 469 -12.32 -8.75 12.81
N GLN A 470 -12.83 -9.55 13.75
CA GLN A 470 -12.00 -10.16 14.79
C GLN A 470 -10.98 -11.18 14.25
N GLN A 471 -11.37 -11.98 13.24
CA GLN A 471 -10.44 -12.94 12.64
C GLN A 471 -9.29 -12.23 11.91
N ALA A 472 -9.60 -11.17 11.16
CA ALA A 472 -8.60 -10.37 10.48
C ALA A 472 -7.63 -9.72 11.49
N ALA A 473 -8.17 -9.16 12.57
CA ALA A 473 -7.38 -8.59 13.66
C ALA A 473 -6.44 -9.63 14.28
N THR A 474 -6.96 -10.82 14.63
CA THR A 474 -6.15 -11.90 15.22
C THR A 474 -5.01 -12.32 14.31
N ASN A 475 -5.30 -12.53 13.01
CA ASN A 475 -4.28 -12.94 12.05
C ASN A 475 -3.25 -11.83 11.80
N ALA A 476 -3.69 -10.59 11.59
CA ALA A 476 -2.82 -9.44 11.35
C ALA A 476 -1.85 -9.21 12.52
N ARG A 477 -2.35 -9.28 13.77
CA ARG A 477 -1.53 -9.07 14.97
C ARG A 477 -0.46 -10.17 15.14
N ARG A 478 -0.78 -11.41 14.75
CA ARG A 478 0.15 -12.55 14.83
C ARG A 478 1.14 -12.59 13.66
N MET A 479 0.81 -11.98 12.54
CA MET A 479 1.62 -12.05 11.33
C MET A 479 2.97 -11.34 11.50
N LYS A 480 4.03 -12.15 11.54
CA LYS A 480 5.44 -11.77 11.43
C LYS A 480 6.19 -12.99 10.91
N GLU A 481 6.16 -13.20 9.61
CA GLU A 481 6.64 -14.44 8.98
C GLU A 481 7.74 -14.15 7.96
N ARG A 482 8.67 -15.10 7.81
CA ARG A 482 9.63 -15.08 6.71
C ARG A 482 8.88 -15.30 5.41
N GLY A 483 9.14 -14.47 4.41
CA GLY A 483 8.50 -14.61 3.10
C GLY A 483 9.38 -14.18 1.94
N GLN A 484 8.97 -14.61 0.75
CA GLN A 484 9.59 -14.29 -0.54
C GLN A 484 8.56 -13.63 -1.45
N LEU A 485 9.03 -12.71 -2.31
CA LEU A 485 8.18 -11.91 -3.19
C LEU A 485 8.59 -12.07 -4.66
N TRP A 486 7.61 -12.17 -5.55
CA TRP A 486 7.81 -12.10 -6.99
C TRP A 486 6.93 -11.00 -7.56
N ILE A 487 7.54 -10.04 -8.27
CA ILE A 487 6.78 -9.02 -8.98
C ILE A 487 6.48 -9.49 -10.41
N LEU A 488 5.26 -9.23 -10.87
CA LEU A 488 4.87 -9.45 -12.25
C LEU A 488 4.95 -8.12 -13.00
N LEU A 489 5.77 -8.09 -14.05
CA LEU A 489 5.94 -6.92 -14.90
C LEU A 489 5.30 -7.18 -16.27
N PRO A 490 4.50 -6.24 -16.82
CA PRO A 490 4.02 -6.34 -18.19
C PRO A 490 5.18 -6.60 -19.15
N ARG A 491 5.03 -7.58 -20.03
CA ARG A 491 6.03 -7.83 -21.07
C ARG A 491 6.18 -6.59 -21.94
N GLY A 492 7.41 -6.19 -22.23
CA GLY A 492 7.68 -4.97 -23.00
C GLY A 492 7.84 -3.70 -22.15
N LEU A 493 7.48 -3.72 -20.85
CA LEU A 493 7.68 -2.57 -19.97
C LEU A 493 9.18 -2.27 -19.81
N ALA A 494 9.55 -0.99 -19.98
CA ALA A 494 10.89 -0.52 -19.66
C ALA A 494 11.16 -0.60 -18.16
N VAL A 495 12.30 -1.19 -17.79
CA VAL A 495 12.73 -1.40 -16.39
C VAL A 495 14.15 -0.87 -16.20
N ALA A 496 14.56 -0.76 -14.92
CA ALA A 496 15.91 -0.45 -14.50
C ALA A 496 16.95 -1.22 -15.34
N GLN A 497 18.03 -0.52 -15.71
CA GLN A 497 19.09 -1.07 -16.55
C GLN A 497 19.62 -2.37 -15.95
N ALA A 498 19.82 -3.38 -16.80
CA ALA A 498 20.50 -4.61 -16.41
C ALA A 498 21.91 -4.22 -15.96
N ALA A 499 22.27 -4.56 -14.72
CA ALA A 499 23.65 -4.45 -14.30
C ALA A 499 24.47 -5.33 -15.26
N ALA A 500 25.27 -4.70 -16.12
CA ALA A 500 26.31 -5.40 -16.86
C ALA A 500 27.15 -6.13 -15.80
N SER A 501 27.15 -7.46 -15.90
CA SER A 501 27.74 -8.37 -14.93
C SER A 501 29.27 -8.26 -14.94
N SER A 502 29.85 -7.15 -14.44
CA SER A 502 31.29 -6.99 -14.21
C SER A 502 31.63 -5.56 -13.80
N ALA A 503 31.77 -5.30 -12.51
CA ALA A 503 32.67 -4.24 -12.05
C ALA A 503 33.44 -4.80 -10.84
N ILE A 504 34.76 -4.75 -10.96
CA ILE A 504 35.75 -5.21 -9.99
C ILE A 504 35.41 -4.70 -8.58
N ARG A 505 35.41 -5.61 -7.59
CA ARG A 505 35.27 -5.26 -6.17
C ARG A 505 36.53 -4.52 -5.70
N THR A 506 36.50 -3.19 -5.65
CA THR A 506 37.41 -2.44 -4.79
C THR A 506 36.89 -2.52 -3.36
N ARG A 507 37.70 -3.06 -2.43
CA ARG A 507 37.35 -3.11 -0.99
C ARG A 507 36.99 -1.71 -0.51
N GLY A 508 35.73 -1.49 -0.11
CA GLY A 508 35.29 -0.29 0.61
C GLY A 508 34.32 0.65 -0.12
N GLY A 509 33.94 0.41 -1.38
CA GLY A 509 32.90 1.20 -2.06
C GLY A 509 31.49 0.63 -1.85
N PRO A 510 30.44 1.46 -1.62
CA PRO A 510 29.07 0.97 -1.55
C PRO A 510 28.66 0.35 -2.90
N VAL A 511 28.17 -0.89 -2.85
CA VAL A 511 27.69 -1.60 -4.04
C VAL A 511 26.44 -0.88 -4.56
N GLY A 512 26.42 -0.50 -5.83
CA GLY A 512 25.21 0.00 -6.48
C GLY A 512 24.94 1.50 -6.39
N ALA A 513 25.89 2.34 -5.96
CA ALA A 513 25.69 3.80 -5.92
C ALA A 513 25.35 4.44 -7.29
N ASN A 514 25.75 3.80 -8.39
CA ASN A 514 25.46 4.24 -9.77
C ASN A 514 24.23 3.52 -10.39
N LEU A 515 23.52 2.69 -9.64
CA LEU A 515 22.29 2.05 -10.12
C LEU A 515 21.11 3.03 -9.98
N PRO A 516 20.09 2.91 -10.85
CA PRO A 516 18.85 3.66 -10.65
C PRO A 516 18.24 3.31 -9.29
N GLN A 517 17.63 4.28 -8.63
CA GLN A 517 16.85 4.01 -7.42
C GLN A 517 15.55 3.27 -7.74
N CYS A 518 15.14 3.34 -9.01
CA CYS A 518 13.80 3.01 -9.44
C CYS A 518 13.72 1.82 -10.34
N LEU A 519 12.74 0.96 -10.03
CA LEU A 519 12.42 -0.19 -10.87
C LEU A 519 11.93 0.24 -12.26
N VAL A 520 11.08 1.27 -12.33
CA VAL A 520 10.49 1.78 -13.58
C VAL A 520 10.85 3.26 -13.70
N PRO A 521 11.74 3.64 -14.65
CA PRO A 521 12.29 5.00 -14.73
C PRO A 521 11.27 6.11 -15.02
N THR A 522 10.12 5.77 -15.61
CA THR A 522 9.12 6.75 -16.07
C THR A 522 7.98 6.99 -15.09
N GLU A 523 7.91 6.24 -13.99
CA GLU A 523 6.88 6.46 -12.98
C GLU A 523 7.38 7.48 -11.95
N GLY A 524 6.80 8.69 -11.93
CA GLY A 524 7.08 9.75 -10.93
C GLY A 524 6.73 9.38 -9.46
N VAL A 525 6.53 8.10 -9.19
CA VAL A 525 6.42 7.48 -7.87
C VAL A 525 7.79 7.09 -7.34
N CYS A 526 8.77 6.91 -8.24
CA CYS A 526 10.11 6.57 -7.86
C CYS A 526 11.08 7.72 -8.13
N VAL A 527 12.01 7.84 -7.18
CA VAL A 527 13.10 8.80 -7.06
C VAL A 527 13.99 8.90 -8.32
N ASP A 528 13.58 9.67 -9.31
CA ASP A 528 14.52 10.40 -10.16
C ASP A 528 13.94 11.80 -10.42
N ASP A 529 14.68 12.78 -9.93
CA ASP A 529 15.03 14.06 -10.57
C ASP A 529 16.42 14.44 -10.03
#